data_AF-A0A1V6J144-F1
#
_entry.id   AF-A0A1V6J144-F1
#
_cell.length_a   1.000
_cell.length_b   1.000
_cell.length_c   1.000
_cell.angle_alpha   90.00
_cell.angle_beta   90.00
_cell.angle_gamma   90.00
#
_symmetry.space_group_name_H-M   'P 1'
#
loop_
_entity.id
_entity.type
_entity.pdbx_description
1 polymer ?
#
loop_
_entity_poly.entity_id
_entity_poly.type
_entity_poly.pdbx_seq_one_letter_code
_entity_poly.pdbx_strand_id
1 'polypeptide(L)'
;MIALPSIAFGGFSGSAKGVTARQVGGRSILSLKCFPTGVATSAQVARRASMSKITKSWKTLTEAQMLGWDHLAEHTSGQSVFGQAAQISGLNLYIRLNVSRTMAGESILHDAPEQLVCLPNVVYDKLWVTTKNIVIKGITHEAGYKLVIKMSAGQSAGVSNAWSKTVILSPGMEDDWGDADMTYLYFKTIGVKPAVGEKVFLEMYWLDPETGFTGQTTYDSKVCETEAEAEAEGYVKRNKITMADLKPESHVSECDVDFSTGAPVISFDTVCLGHSNVASSEAYLEDELPSDCIGTSMALARGMGEGNAGLAAQSYIIWLRNSSWDGTSITFAHRGGYYVKPTEVFGPGILY
;
A
#
# COMPACT_ATOMS: atom_id res chain seq x y z
N MET A 1 -5.21 -39.65 41.80
CA MET A 1 -5.86 -38.75 42.76
C MET A 1 -6.05 -37.40 42.06
N ILE A 2 -7.27 -37.07 41.65
CA ILE A 2 -7.58 -35.78 41.01
C ILE A 2 -7.96 -34.82 42.14
N ALA A 3 -7.12 -33.83 42.40
CA ALA A 3 -7.40 -32.81 43.40
C ALA A 3 -8.39 -31.79 42.81
N LEU A 4 -9.64 -31.82 43.29
CA LEU A 4 -10.59 -30.73 43.09
C LEU A 4 -10.20 -29.57 44.02
N PRO A 5 -10.05 -28.33 43.53
CA PRO A 5 -9.63 -27.21 44.36
C PRO A 5 -10.74 -26.87 45.36
N SER A 6 -10.46 -27.03 46.65
CA SER A 6 -11.33 -26.57 47.74
C SER A 6 -11.06 -25.09 48.05
N ILE A 7 -12.03 -24.47 48.75
CA ILE A 7 -12.11 -23.06 49.16
C ILE A 7 -10.92 -22.54 50.00
N ALA A 8 -9.95 -23.39 50.33
CA ALA A 8 -8.84 -23.09 51.23
C ALA A 8 -7.55 -22.56 50.54
N PHE A 9 -7.55 -22.44 49.20
CA PHE A 9 -6.42 -21.90 48.45
C PHE A 9 -6.81 -20.62 47.71
N GLY A 10 -6.69 -19.48 48.39
CA GLY A 10 -6.87 -18.13 47.83
C GLY A 10 -5.53 -17.43 47.62
N GLY A 11 -5.48 -16.45 46.71
CA GLY A 11 -4.27 -15.63 46.51
C GLY A 11 -3.31 -16.10 45.41
N PHE A 12 -3.69 -17.07 44.58
CA PHE A 12 -2.87 -17.46 43.42
C PHE A 12 -2.59 -16.26 42.51
N SER A 13 -1.30 -15.98 42.33
CA SER A 13 -0.77 -14.99 41.39
C SER A 13 0.45 -15.56 40.69
N GLY A 14 0.70 -15.12 39.46
CA GLY A 14 1.84 -15.55 38.66
C GLY A 14 1.46 -16.51 37.53
N SER A 15 2.45 -16.92 36.74
CA SER A 15 2.26 -17.71 35.53
C SER A 15 3.02 -19.04 35.61
N ALA A 16 2.35 -20.15 35.30
CA ALA A 16 2.95 -21.48 35.22
C ALA A 16 2.46 -22.23 33.98
N LYS A 17 3.38 -22.76 33.16
CA LYS A 17 3.09 -23.57 31.94
C LYS A 17 1.97 -23.00 31.06
N GLY A 18 1.96 -21.69 30.87
CA GLY A 18 0.96 -21.02 30.01
C GLY A 18 -0.39 -20.76 30.67
N VAL A 19 -0.53 -20.94 31.99
CA VAL A 19 -1.68 -20.44 32.76
C VAL A 19 -1.20 -19.29 33.63
N THR A 20 -1.90 -18.15 33.58
CA THR A 20 -1.65 -16.99 34.45
C THR A 20 -2.81 -16.85 35.42
N ALA A 21 -2.48 -16.93 36.71
CA ALA A 21 -3.40 -16.69 37.81
C ALA A 21 -3.31 -15.22 38.26
N ARG A 22 -4.46 -14.60 38.52
CA ARG A 22 -4.55 -13.30 39.19
C ARG A 22 -5.81 -13.22 40.06
N GLN A 23 -5.77 -12.36 41.07
CA GLN A 23 -6.94 -12.04 41.91
C GLN A 23 -7.58 -10.73 41.44
N VAL A 24 -8.89 -10.75 41.20
CA VAL A 24 -9.67 -9.54 40.90
C VAL A 24 -10.98 -9.59 41.68
N GLY A 25 -11.23 -8.59 42.53
CA GLY A 25 -12.49 -8.49 43.30
C GLY A 25 -12.79 -9.69 44.19
N GLY A 26 -11.77 -10.29 44.81
CA GLY A 26 -11.92 -11.49 45.66
C GLY A 26 -12.09 -12.81 44.91
N ARG A 27 -11.91 -12.82 43.58
CA ARG A 27 -12.00 -14.03 42.74
C ARG A 27 -10.66 -14.37 42.10
N SER A 28 -10.30 -15.65 42.14
CA SER A 28 -9.19 -16.22 41.38
C SER A 28 -9.57 -16.32 39.90
N ILE A 29 -8.89 -15.56 39.03
CA ILE A 29 -9.01 -15.68 37.57
C ILE A 29 -7.79 -16.44 37.06
N LEU A 30 -8.04 -17.57 36.40
CA LEU A 30 -7.03 -18.33 35.65
C LEU A 30 -7.24 -18.05 34.16
N SER A 31 -6.21 -17.54 33.50
CA SER A 31 -6.22 -17.27 32.06
C SER A 31 -5.16 -18.12 31.37
N LEU A 32 -5.53 -18.82 30.30
CA LEU A 32 -4.56 -19.48 29.43
C LEU A 32 -3.89 -18.43 28.56
N LYS A 33 -2.57 -18.53 28.41
CA LYS A 33 -1.81 -17.78 27.41
C LYS A 33 -2.31 -18.28 26.05
N CYS A 34 -3.00 -17.43 25.31
CA CYS A 34 -3.42 -17.76 23.96
C CYS A 34 -2.16 -17.97 23.11
N PHE A 35 -1.88 -19.21 22.77
CA PHE A 35 -0.95 -19.52 21.70
C PHE A 35 -1.74 -19.46 20.40
N PRO A 36 -1.23 -18.79 19.35
CA PRO A 36 -1.89 -18.81 18.05
C PRO A 36 -2.01 -20.26 17.59
N THR A 37 -3.24 -20.71 17.41
CA THR A 37 -3.57 -22.06 16.93
C THR A 37 -3.68 -22.00 15.41
N GLY A 38 -2.73 -22.60 14.69
CA GLY A 38 -2.74 -22.67 13.23
C GLY A 38 -1.35 -22.65 12.59
N VAL A 39 -1.28 -22.97 11.30
CA VAL A 39 -0.05 -22.82 10.50
C VAL A 39 0.19 -21.33 10.29
N ALA A 40 1.40 -20.86 10.61
CA ALA A 40 1.78 -19.48 10.35
C ALA A 40 1.83 -19.22 8.83
N THR A 41 1.22 -18.14 8.37
CA THR A 41 1.30 -17.77 6.94
C THR A 41 2.72 -17.32 6.59
N SER A 42 3.10 -17.43 5.32
CA SER A 42 4.40 -16.97 4.82
C SER A 42 4.69 -15.51 5.21
N ALA A 43 3.69 -14.64 5.11
CA ALA A 43 3.77 -13.24 5.53
C ALA A 43 4.04 -13.10 7.04
N GLN A 44 3.38 -13.89 7.89
CA GLN A 44 3.63 -13.88 9.33
C GLN A 44 5.06 -14.32 9.67
N VAL A 45 5.56 -15.35 8.99
CA VAL A 45 6.94 -15.84 9.16
C VAL A 45 7.95 -14.76 8.73
N ALA A 46 7.75 -14.12 7.57
CA ALA A 46 8.60 -13.04 7.08
C ALA A 46 8.67 -11.86 8.06
N ARG A 47 7.52 -11.43 8.61
CA ARG A 47 7.45 -10.36 9.61
C ARG A 47 8.18 -10.74 10.90
N ARG A 48 8.00 -11.97 11.40
CA ARG A 48 8.72 -12.46 12.60
C ARG A 48 10.22 -12.55 12.36
N ALA A 49 10.65 -12.97 11.17
CA ALA A 49 12.06 -13.03 10.80
C ALA A 49 12.69 -11.63 10.74
N SER A 50 11.99 -10.66 10.12
CA SER A 50 12.42 -9.26 10.08
C SER A 50 12.58 -8.67 11.48
N MET A 51 11.56 -8.80 12.33
CA MET A 51 11.64 -8.34 13.72
C MET A 51 12.79 -9.01 14.48
N SER A 52 12.97 -10.33 14.30
CA SER A 52 14.08 -11.07 14.93
C SER A 52 15.45 -10.58 14.46
N LYS A 53 15.60 -10.22 13.18
CA LYS A 53 16.83 -9.63 12.63
C LYS A 53 17.12 -8.29 13.28
N ILE A 54 16.12 -7.42 13.38
CA ILE A 54 16.24 -6.09 14.01
C ILE A 54 16.63 -6.25 15.49
N THR A 55 15.93 -7.08 16.26
CA THR A 55 16.26 -7.31 17.67
C THR A 55 17.68 -7.86 17.86
N LYS A 56 18.17 -8.72 16.98
CA LYS A 56 19.56 -9.21 17.03
C LYS A 56 20.58 -8.11 16.72
N SER A 57 20.28 -7.22 15.77
CA SER A 57 21.16 -6.11 15.40
C SER A 57 21.37 -5.08 16.53
N TRP A 58 20.46 -4.99 17.49
CA TRP A 58 20.67 -4.13 18.67
C TRP A 58 21.97 -4.47 19.42
N LYS A 59 22.33 -5.76 19.50
CA LYS A 59 23.54 -6.21 20.19
C LYS A 59 24.84 -5.86 19.48
N THR A 60 24.76 -5.43 18.21
CA THR A 60 25.93 -5.02 17.44
C THR A 60 26.13 -3.50 17.46
N LEU A 61 25.24 -2.75 18.11
CA LEU A 61 25.38 -1.31 18.30
C LEU A 61 26.47 -1.00 19.32
N THR A 62 27.08 0.17 19.17
CA THR A 62 27.99 0.72 20.17
C THR A 62 27.22 1.25 21.38
N GLU A 63 27.91 1.42 22.51
CA GLU A 63 27.32 2.01 23.71
C GLU A 63 26.80 3.43 23.47
N ALA A 64 27.53 4.24 22.68
CA ALA A 64 27.11 5.59 22.29
C ALA A 64 25.80 5.58 21.48
N GLN A 65 25.64 4.62 20.56
CA GLN A 65 24.42 4.45 19.79
C GLN A 65 23.24 4.06 20.68
N MET A 66 23.43 3.08 21.57
CA MET A 66 22.40 2.65 22.51
C MET A 66 21.93 3.81 23.40
N LEU A 67 22.87 4.62 23.89
CA LEU A 67 22.57 5.81 24.70
C LEU A 67 21.80 6.88 23.91
N GLY A 68 22.10 7.08 22.62
CA GLY A 68 21.30 7.94 21.75
C GLY A 68 19.84 7.49 21.63
N TRP A 69 19.61 6.17 21.51
CA TRP A 69 18.27 5.60 21.46
C TRP A 69 17.52 5.74 22.80
N ASP A 70 18.21 5.59 23.92
CA ASP A 70 17.62 5.80 25.24
C ASP A 70 17.21 7.27 25.44
N HIS A 71 18.05 8.23 25.04
CA HIS A 71 17.70 9.65 25.08
C HIS A 71 16.49 10.00 24.20
N LEU A 72 16.41 9.44 22.99
CA LEU A 72 15.25 9.65 22.14
C LEU A 72 13.97 9.03 22.74
N ALA A 73 14.11 7.90 23.42
CA ALA A 73 13.01 7.20 24.07
C ALA A 73 12.42 7.98 25.27
N GLU A 74 13.24 8.74 26.01
CA GLU A 74 12.77 9.64 27.08
C GLU A 74 11.75 10.68 26.59
N HIS A 75 11.92 11.13 25.34
CA HIS A 75 11.08 12.15 24.73
C HIS A 75 9.91 11.54 23.92
N THR A 76 9.87 10.21 23.77
CA THR A 76 8.83 9.51 23.00
C THR A 76 7.84 8.82 23.93
N SER A 77 6.59 9.27 23.96
CA SER A 77 5.54 8.57 24.72
C SER A 77 5.01 7.36 23.94
N GLY A 78 4.92 6.20 24.59
CA GLY A 78 4.21 5.02 24.08
C GLY A 78 2.69 5.15 24.20
N GLN A 79 1.95 4.22 23.58
CA GLN A 79 0.48 4.17 23.71
C GLN A 79 0.06 3.98 25.18
N SER A 80 -0.81 4.86 25.66
CA SER A 80 -1.39 4.79 27.00
C SER A 80 -2.56 3.79 27.00
N VAL A 81 -2.38 2.64 27.66
CA VAL A 81 -3.43 1.60 27.75
C VAL A 81 -4.31 1.77 28.99
N PHE A 82 -3.84 2.52 30.01
CA PHE A 82 -4.53 2.69 31.29
C PHE A 82 -4.46 4.13 31.84
N GLY A 83 -4.38 5.15 30.97
CA GLY A 83 -4.34 6.56 31.40
C GLY A 83 -2.97 7.05 31.88
N GLN A 84 -1.94 6.20 31.84
CA GLN A 84 -0.54 6.59 32.03
C GLN A 84 0.21 6.36 30.72
N ALA A 85 0.94 7.38 30.26
CA ALA A 85 1.83 7.26 29.11
C ALA A 85 2.87 6.17 29.41
N ALA A 86 2.88 5.11 28.62
CA ALA A 86 3.86 4.05 28.77
C ALA A 86 5.24 4.60 28.36
N GLN A 87 6.21 4.55 29.26
CA GLN A 87 7.60 4.85 28.91
C GLN A 87 8.11 3.76 27.98
N ILE A 88 8.67 4.17 26.84
CA ILE A 88 9.33 3.26 25.90
C ILE A 88 10.83 3.22 26.23
N SER A 89 11.46 2.07 26.11
CA SER A 89 12.93 1.94 26.23
C SER A 89 13.59 2.19 24.88
N GLY A 90 14.89 2.54 24.86
CA GLY A 90 15.64 2.72 23.61
C GLY A 90 15.59 1.49 22.70
N LEU A 91 15.69 0.28 23.26
CA LEU A 91 15.52 -0.97 22.50
C LEU A 91 14.14 -1.08 21.84
N ASN A 92 13.07 -0.76 22.58
CA ASN A 92 11.71 -0.86 22.04
C ASN A 92 11.46 0.21 20.98
N LEU A 93 12.01 1.41 21.16
CA LEU A 93 11.95 2.47 20.16
C LEU A 93 12.73 2.10 18.89
N TYR A 94 13.96 1.60 19.06
CA TYR A 94 14.80 1.08 17.97
C TYR A 94 14.07 0.02 17.15
N ILE A 95 13.45 -0.96 17.81
CA ILE A 95 12.69 -2.00 17.13
C ILE A 95 11.50 -1.39 16.40
N ARG A 96 10.75 -0.49 17.03
CA ARG A 96 9.56 0.14 16.44
C ARG A 96 9.89 0.90 15.16
N LEU A 97 10.87 1.80 15.19
CA LEU A 97 11.23 2.61 14.03
C LEU A 97 11.82 1.75 12.90
N ASN A 98 12.71 0.80 13.24
CA ASN A 98 13.32 -0.06 12.22
C ASN A 98 12.35 -1.06 11.60
N VAL A 99 11.30 -1.49 12.31
CA VAL A 99 10.22 -2.29 11.72
C VAL A 99 9.47 -1.49 10.66
N SER A 100 9.15 -0.22 10.95
CA SER A 100 8.51 0.66 9.97
C SER A 100 9.40 0.92 8.75
N ARG A 101 10.69 1.21 8.97
CA ARG A 101 11.69 1.37 7.89
C ARG A 101 11.80 0.13 7.01
N THR A 102 12.01 -1.04 7.61
CA THR A 102 12.12 -2.30 6.88
C THR A 102 10.83 -2.62 6.13
N MET A 103 9.67 -2.23 6.69
CA MET A 103 8.37 -2.36 6.02
C MET A 103 8.30 -1.46 4.77
N ALA A 104 8.87 -0.25 4.81
CA ALA A 104 8.97 0.67 3.67
C ALA A 104 10.10 0.34 2.67
N GLY A 105 10.83 -0.76 2.88
CA GLY A 105 11.95 -1.18 2.03
C GLY A 105 13.31 -0.60 2.41
N GLU A 106 13.39 0.18 3.49
CA GLU A 106 14.61 0.86 3.92
C GLU A 106 15.52 -0.05 4.76
N SER A 107 16.80 0.32 4.84
CA SER A 107 17.79 -0.35 5.67
C SER A 107 17.60 -0.07 7.18
N ILE A 108 18.17 -0.93 8.02
CA ILE A 108 18.16 -0.74 9.48
C ILE A 108 19.00 0.49 9.82
N LEU A 109 18.42 1.41 10.56
CA LEU A 109 19.06 2.58 11.14
C LEU A 109 19.80 2.17 12.42
N HIS A 110 21.08 2.50 12.50
CA HIS A 110 21.93 2.18 13.67
C HIS A 110 21.98 3.33 14.68
N ASP A 111 22.10 4.57 14.19
CA ASP A 111 22.10 5.77 15.01
C ASP A 111 20.68 6.27 15.24
N ALA A 112 20.40 6.78 16.45
CA ALA A 112 19.09 7.35 16.74
C ALA A 112 18.90 8.68 15.98
N PRO A 113 17.70 8.97 15.44
CA PRO A 113 17.37 10.29 14.92
C PRO A 113 17.61 11.39 15.97
N GLU A 114 18.13 12.53 15.55
CA GLU A 114 18.48 13.64 16.45
C GLU A 114 17.25 14.31 17.08
N GLN A 115 16.09 14.24 16.40
CA GLN A 115 14.87 14.91 16.81
C GLN A 115 13.64 14.03 16.57
N LEU A 116 12.58 14.32 17.33
CA LEU A 116 11.26 13.77 17.08
C LEU A 116 10.69 14.37 15.79
N VAL A 117 10.28 13.50 14.87
CA VAL A 117 9.56 13.93 13.66
C VAL A 117 8.07 13.94 13.97
N CYS A 118 7.45 15.11 13.83
CA CYS A 118 5.99 15.24 13.88
C CYS A 118 5.46 15.17 12.46
N LEU A 119 4.78 14.07 12.13
CA LEU A 119 4.16 13.90 10.83
C LEU A 119 2.74 14.49 10.84
N PRO A 120 2.29 15.09 9.72
CA PRO A 120 0.92 15.57 9.58
C PRO A 120 -0.07 14.40 9.65
N ASN A 121 -1.34 14.72 9.85
CA ASN A 121 -2.42 13.76 9.69
C ASN A 121 -2.73 13.59 8.21
N VAL A 122 -3.19 12.41 7.80
CA VAL A 122 -3.61 12.19 6.42
C VAL A 122 -4.89 12.97 6.16
N VAL A 123 -4.84 13.89 5.20
CA VAL A 123 -5.98 14.66 4.71
C VAL A 123 -6.38 14.10 3.35
N TYR A 124 -7.65 13.76 3.20
CA TYR A 124 -8.25 13.23 1.98
C TYR A 124 -9.70 13.67 1.89
N ASP A 125 -10.26 13.65 0.68
CA ASP A 125 -11.65 14.07 0.46
C ASP A 125 -12.61 12.93 0.80
N LYS A 126 -12.43 11.76 0.17
CA LYS A 126 -13.39 10.67 0.30
C LYS A 126 -12.82 9.30 -0.05
N LEU A 127 -13.29 8.29 0.68
CA LEU A 127 -13.12 6.88 0.35
C LEU A 127 -14.30 6.37 -0.48
N TRP A 128 -13.99 5.77 -1.62
CA TRP A 128 -14.93 5.08 -2.52
C TRP A 128 -14.68 3.58 -2.48
N VAL A 129 -15.75 2.81 -2.24
CA VAL A 129 -15.70 1.34 -2.19
C VAL A 129 -16.87 0.81 -3.02
N THR A 130 -16.54 0.21 -4.16
CA THR A 130 -17.50 -0.51 -5.00
C THR A 130 -17.05 -1.95 -5.20
N THR A 131 -17.85 -2.74 -5.92
CA THR A 131 -17.49 -4.13 -6.22
C THR A 131 -16.27 -4.22 -7.14
N LYS A 132 -16.05 -3.19 -7.95
CA LYS A 132 -14.93 -3.10 -8.89
C LYS A 132 -13.75 -2.30 -8.38
N ASN A 133 -13.99 -1.17 -7.70
CA ASN A 133 -12.95 -0.19 -7.40
C ASN A 133 -12.90 0.15 -5.90
N ILE A 134 -11.70 0.29 -5.35
CA ILE A 134 -11.46 0.79 -4.00
C ILE A 134 -10.45 1.92 -4.10
N VAL A 135 -10.92 3.17 -4.00
CA VAL A 135 -10.11 4.36 -4.30
C VAL A 135 -10.29 5.40 -3.21
N ILE A 136 -9.19 5.96 -2.73
CA ILE A 136 -9.18 7.16 -1.89
C ILE A 136 -8.92 8.34 -2.82
N LYS A 137 -9.78 9.36 -2.78
CA LYS A 137 -9.69 10.57 -3.61
C LYS A 137 -9.26 11.77 -2.76
N GLY A 138 -8.55 12.71 -3.38
CA GLY A 138 -8.22 14.02 -2.80
C GLY A 138 -7.17 13.98 -1.69
N ILE A 139 -6.29 12.98 -1.69
CA ILE A 139 -5.16 12.89 -0.77
C ILE A 139 -4.27 14.12 -0.97
N THR A 140 -4.01 14.84 0.11
CA THR A 140 -3.01 15.91 0.09
C THR A 140 -1.62 15.28 0.14
N HIS A 141 -0.87 15.39 -0.96
CA HIS A 141 0.49 14.86 -1.05
C HIS A 141 1.41 15.50 -0.02
N GLU A 142 2.19 14.68 0.68
CA GLU A 142 3.24 15.11 1.60
C GLU A 142 4.59 14.56 1.12
N ALA A 143 5.40 15.45 0.55
CA ALA A 143 6.67 15.07 -0.06
C ALA A 143 7.62 14.45 0.97
N GLY A 144 8.25 13.34 0.59
CA GLY A 144 9.21 12.62 1.43
C GLY A 144 8.59 11.62 2.41
N TYR A 145 7.26 11.57 2.54
CA TYR A 145 6.59 10.55 3.36
C TYR A 145 5.93 9.48 2.48
N LYS A 146 5.80 8.28 3.06
CA LYS A 146 5.17 7.11 2.45
C LYS A 146 3.79 6.90 3.07
N LEU A 147 2.73 6.80 2.27
CA LEU A 147 1.39 6.56 2.78
C LEU A 147 1.21 5.07 3.12
N VAL A 148 0.99 4.76 4.39
CA VAL A 148 0.69 3.39 4.82
C VAL A 148 -0.82 3.21 4.88
N ILE A 149 -1.32 2.20 4.17
CA ILE A 149 -2.76 1.88 4.10
C ILE A 149 -3.00 0.47 4.61
N LYS A 150 -3.94 0.34 5.55
CA LYS A 150 -4.45 -0.95 6.02
C LYS A 150 -5.96 -1.01 5.82
N MET A 151 -6.46 -2.17 5.40
CA MET A 151 -7.90 -2.37 5.25
C MET A 151 -8.34 -3.73 5.79
N SER A 152 -9.61 -3.82 6.17
CA SER A 152 -10.25 -5.09 6.52
C SER A 152 -10.85 -5.78 5.30
N ALA A 153 -11.05 -7.09 5.38
CA ALA A 153 -12.03 -7.77 4.53
C ALA A 153 -13.44 -7.19 4.76
N GLY A 154 -14.35 -7.39 3.81
CA GLY A 154 -15.77 -7.04 3.94
C GLY A 154 -16.37 -7.58 5.24
N GLN A 155 -17.03 -6.71 5.99
CA GLN A 155 -17.75 -7.03 7.23
C GLN A 155 -19.25 -6.76 7.05
N SER A 156 -20.10 -7.33 7.89
CA SER A 156 -21.51 -6.94 7.91
C SER A 156 -21.65 -5.43 8.23
N ALA A 157 -22.58 -4.75 7.56
CA ALA A 157 -22.85 -3.32 7.76
C ALA A 157 -23.09 -2.93 9.23
N GLY A 158 -23.65 -3.84 10.03
CA GLY A 158 -23.94 -3.63 11.46
C GLY A 158 -22.70 -3.67 12.38
N VAL A 159 -21.53 -4.08 11.87
CA VAL A 159 -20.30 -4.07 12.66
C VAL A 159 -19.82 -2.63 12.84
N SER A 160 -19.64 -2.22 14.09
CA SER A 160 -19.19 -0.86 14.46
C SER A 160 -17.68 -0.76 14.69
N ASN A 161 -17.00 -1.88 14.94
CA ASN A 161 -15.56 -1.91 15.18
C ASN A 161 -14.95 -3.21 14.63
N ALA A 162 -14.09 -3.08 13.63
CA ALA A 162 -13.27 -4.16 13.10
C ALA A 162 -11.80 -3.75 12.87
N TRP A 163 -11.31 -2.75 13.61
CA TRP A 163 -9.93 -2.26 13.48
C TRP A 163 -8.88 -3.35 13.77
N SER A 164 -9.22 -4.35 14.59
CA SER A 164 -8.37 -5.51 14.84
C SER A 164 -8.26 -6.50 13.65
N LYS A 165 -9.04 -6.29 12.59
CA LYS A 165 -9.07 -7.12 11.39
C LYS A 165 -8.39 -6.46 10.18
N THR A 166 -7.83 -5.27 10.33
CA THR A 166 -7.15 -4.58 9.23
C THR A 166 -5.79 -5.23 8.97
N VAL A 167 -5.42 -5.30 7.70
CA VAL A 167 -4.12 -5.79 7.22
C VAL A 167 -3.46 -4.74 6.35
N ILE A 168 -2.14 -4.63 6.43
CA ILE A 168 -1.36 -3.68 5.61
C ILE A 168 -1.46 -4.11 4.15
N LEU A 169 -2.06 -3.25 3.33
CA LEU A 169 -2.16 -3.43 1.88
C LEU A 169 -0.97 -2.79 1.17
N SER A 170 -0.66 -1.54 1.54
CA SER A 170 0.50 -0.82 1.04
C SER A 170 1.32 -0.25 2.20
N PRO A 171 2.62 -0.56 2.28
CA PRO A 171 3.52 0.03 3.26
C PRO A 171 4.09 1.40 2.85
N GLY A 172 3.72 1.90 1.67
CA GLY A 172 4.23 3.16 1.14
C GLY A 172 3.68 3.43 -0.24
N MET A 173 2.36 3.56 -0.31
CA MET A 173 1.66 4.00 -1.52
C MET A 173 2.13 5.44 -1.80
N GLU A 174 2.49 5.71 -3.04
CA GLU A 174 2.55 7.08 -3.54
C GLU A 174 1.15 7.45 -4.01
N ASP A 175 0.66 8.64 -3.65
CA ASP A 175 -0.57 9.13 -4.26
C ASP A 175 -0.29 9.52 -5.71
N ASP A 176 -1.22 9.15 -6.57
CA ASP A 176 -1.20 9.44 -7.99
C ASP A 176 -2.20 10.57 -8.25
N TRP A 177 -1.69 11.80 -8.25
CA TRP A 177 -2.50 13.02 -8.41
C TRP A 177 -3.58 13.18 -7.32
N GLY A 178 -3.23 12.85 -6.08
CA GLY A 178 -4.16 12.86 -4.96
C GLY A 178 -5.11 11.67 -4.92
N ASP A 179 -4.92 10.66 -5.77
CA ASP A 179 -5.68 9.41 -5.71
C ASP A 179 -4.80 8.24 -5.23
N ALA A 180 -5.38 7.34 -4.43
CA ALA A 180 -4.78 6.05 -4.15
C ALA A 180 -5.74 4.93 -4.54
N ASP A 181 -5.46 4.27 -5.66
CA ASP A 181 -6.19 3.07 -6.10
C ASP A 181 -5.64 1.82 -5.39
N MET A 182 -6.45 1.30 -4.48
CA MET A 182 -6.12 0.14 -3.67
C MET A 182 -6.71 -1.15 -4.22
N THR A 183 -7.42 -1.13 -5.34
CA THR A 183 -8.22 -2.24 -5.87
C THR A 183 -7.37 -3.51 -6.05
N TYR A 184 -6.26 -3.40 -6.77
CA TYR A 184 -5.37 -4.52 -7.03
C TYR A 184 -4.71 -5.02 -5.74
N LEU A 185 -4.19 -4.11 -4.91
CA LEU A 185 -3.51 -4.45 -3.66
C LEU A 185 -4.47 -5.10 -2.65
N TYR A 186 -5.71 -4.63 -2.59
CA TYR A 186 -6.78 -5.19 -1.78
C TYR A 186 -7.05 -6.63 -2.19
N PHE A 187 -7.33 -6.86 -3.48
CA PHE A 187 -7.61 -8.21 -3.98
C PHE A 187 -6.40 -9.15 -3.80
N LYS A 188 -5.18 -8.67 -4.08
CA LYS A 188 -3.94 -9.45 -3.90
C LYS A 188 -3.70 -9.87 -2.45
N THR A 189 -4.04 -9.01 -1.48
CA THR A 189 -3.72 -9.23 -0.07
C THR A 189 -4.85 -9.96 0.68
N ILE A 190 -6.10 -9.61 0.40
CA ILE A 190 -7.29 -10.14 1.07
C ILE A 190 -7.87 -11.35 0.31
N GLY A 191 -7.71 -11.39 -1.01
CA GLY A 191 -8.14 -12.50 -1.87
C GLY A 191 -9.62 -12.47 -2.29
N VAL A 192 -10.43 -11.56 -1.72
CA VAL A 192 -11.86 -11.44 -1.99
C VAL A 192 -12.21 -9.96 -2.11
N LYS A 193 -12.99 -9.58 -3.13
CA LYS A 193 -13.53 -8.22 -3.29
C LYS A 193 -14.77 -8.05 -2.39
N PRO A 194 -15.02 -6.85 -1.82
CA PRO A 194 -16.19 -6.64 -0.97
C PRO A 194 -17.48 -6.72 -1.79
N ALA A 195 -18.49 -7.38 -1.23
CA ALA A 195 -19.83 -7.43 -1.83
C ALA A 195 -20.65 -6.19 -1.45
N VAL A 196 -21.63 -5.84 -2.27
CA VAL A 196 -22.56 -4.72 -1.99
C VAL A 196 -23.21 -4.92 -0.62
N GLY A 197 -23.20 -3.87 0.20
CA GLY A 197 -23.69 -3.89 1.58
C GLY A 197 -22.67 -4.36 2.63
N GLU A 198 -21.48 -4.83 2.22
CA GLU A 198 -20.39 -5.11 3.15
C GLU A 198 -19.62 -3.84 3.50
N LYS A 199 -19.28 -3.66 4.77
CA LYS A 199 -18.47 -2.54 5.27
C LYS A 199 -16.99 -2.90 5.29
N VAL A 200 -16.18 -2.00 4.75
CA VAL A 200 -14.71 -2.08 4.81
C VAL A 200 -14.20 -1.00 5.76
N PHE A 201 -13.26 -1.36 6.62
CA PHE A 201 -12.57 -0.47 7.54
C PHE A 201 -11.19 -0.12 6.98
N LEU A 202 -10.79 1.14 7.09
CA LEU A 202 -9.56 1.72 6.56
C LEU A 202 -8.79 2.43 7.67
N GLU A 203 -7.51 2.11 7.79
CA GLU A 203 -6.54 2.82 8.61
C GLU A 203 -5.44 3.38 7.70
N MET A 204 -5.15 4.67 7.85
CA MET A 204 -4.08 5.32 7.09
C MET A 204 -3.22 6.20 7.98
N TYR A 205 -1.93 6.28 7.67
CA TYR A 205 -1.00 7.19 8.32
C TYR A 205 0.23 7.42 7.43
N TRP A 206 0.86 8.58 7.59
CA TRP A 206 2.16 8.86 6.99
C TRP A 206 3.28 8.13 7.72
N LEU A 207 4.26 7.63 6.97
CA LEU A 207 5.50 7.05 7.46
C LEU A 207 6.67 7.85 6.88
N ASP A 208 7.54 8.33 7.75
CA ASP A 208 8.82 8.90 7.35
C ASP A 208 9.80 7.75 7.05
N PRO A 209 10.21 7.53 5.79
CA PRO A 209 11.17 6.50 5.45
C PRO A 209 12.55 6.77 6.06
N GLU A 210 12.96 8.02 6.26
CA GLU A 210 14.30 8.42 6.74
C GLU A 210 14.52 8.15 8.21
N THR A 211 13.46 8.16 9.02
CA THR A 211 13.56 7.93 10.47
C THR A 211 12.77 6.71 10.95
N GLY A 212 11.71 6.32 10.23
CA GLY A 212 10.77 5.29 10.64
C GLY A 212 9.63 5.78 11.53
N PHE A 213 9.54 7.09 11.78
CA PHE A 213 8.43 7.69 12.53
C PHE A 213 7.11 7.57 11.76
N THR A 214 6.03 7.34 12.49
CA THR A 214 4.68 7.20 11.93
C THR A 214 3.80 8.30 12.49
N GLY A 215 2.98 8.91 11.62
CA GLY A 215 1.95 9.87 12.01
C GLY A 215 0.81 9.24 12.81
N GLN A 216 -0.19 10.05 13.15
CA GLN A 216 -1.40 9.53 13.79
C GLN A 216 -2.22 8.74 12.78
N THR A 217 -2.87 7.66 13.25
CA THR A 217 -3.75 6.87 12.42
C THR A 217 -5.06 7.61 12.19
N THR A 218 -5.38 7.89 10.93
CA THR A 218 -6.71 8.29 10.49
C THR A 218 -7.54 7.04 10.23
N TYR A 219 -8.77 7.04 10.74
CA TYR A 219 -9.70 5.90 10.69
C TYR A 219 -10.91 6.26 9.83
N ASP A 220 -11.30 5.37 8.92
CA ASP A 220 -12.51 5.52 8.12
C ASP A 220 -13.19 4.16 7.87
N SER A 221 -14.47 4.17 7.53
CA SER A 221 -15.17 2.99 7.06
C SER A 221 -16.27 3.36 6.06
N LYS A 222 -16.37 2.59 4.98
CA LYS A 222 -17.40 2.78 3.94
C LYS A 222 -18.06 1.45 3.63
N VAL A 223 -19.38 1.50 3.40
CA VAL A 223 -20.16 0.36 2.93
C VAL A 223 -19.97 0.28 1.42
N CYS A 224 -19.65 -0.91 0.92
CA CYS A 224 -19.53 -1.19 -0.49
C CYS A 224 -20.89 -0.95 -1.16
N GLU A 225 -20.88 -0.06 -2.15
CA GLU A 225 -22.05 0.33 -2.93
C GLU A 225 -21.91 -0.13 -4.37
N THR A 226 -23.00 -0.09 -5.13
CA THR A 226 -22.95 -0.36 -6.57
C THR A 226 -22.25 0.77 -7.31
N GLU A 227 -21.73 0.49 -8.49
CA GLU A 227 -21.07 1.51 -9.32
C GLU A 227 -22.02 2.66 -9.65
N ALA A 228 -23.29 2.37 -9.94
CA ALA A 228 -24.32 3.38 -10.21
C ALA A 228 -24.62 4.28 -9.00
N GLU A 229 -24.61 3.72 -7.78
CA GLU A 229 -24.79 4.50 -6.55
C GLU A 229 -23.57 5.40 -6.30
N ALA A 230 -22.35 4.88 -6.49
CA ALA A 230 -21.13 5.66 -6.37
C ALA A 230 -21.10 6.81 -7.38
N GLU A 231 -21.41 6.55 -8.66
CA GLU A 231 -21.50 7.56 -9.71
C GLU A 231 -22.55 8.64 -9.40
N ALA A 232 -23.73 8.23 -8.90
CA ALA A 232 -24.76 9.17 -8.47
C ALA A 232 -24.34 10.03 -7.28
N GLU A 233 -23.49 9.51 -6.39
CA GLU A 233 -22.89 10.25 -5.27
C GLU A 233 -21.71 11.13 -5.71
N GLY A 234 -21.31 11.06 -7.00
CA GLY A 234 -20.27 11.89 -7.60
C GLY A 234 -18.91 11.21 -7.79
N TYR A 235 -18.83 9.88 -7.67
CA TYR A 235 -17.61 9.15 -8.02
C TYR A 235 -17.36 9.22 -9.52
N VAL A 236 -16.21 9.76 -9.89
CA VAL A 236 -15.70 9.70 -11.26
C VAL A 236 -14.42 8.88 -11.25
N LYS A 237 -14.48 7.71 -11.89
CA LYS A 237 -13.29 6.87 -12.09
C LYS A 237 -12.30 7.64 -12.97
N ARG A 238 -11.02 7.64 -12.58
CA ARG A 238 -9.94 8.16 -13.42
C ARG A 238 -9.83 7.25 -14.65
N ASN A 239 -9.93 7.82 -15.84
CA ASN A 239 -9.68 7.06 -17.06
C ASN A 239 -8.17 6.89 -17.17
N LYS A 240 -7.70 5.75 -16.67
CA LYS A 240 -6.29 5.36 -16.62
C LYS A 240 -6.18 3.89 -17.04
N ILE A 241 -5.15 3.58 -17.81
CA ILE A 241 -4.83 2.22 -18.26
C ILE A 241 -3.48 1.87 -17.65
N THR A 242 -3.45 0.76 -16.93
CA THR A 242 -2.24 0.24 -16.28
C THR A 242 -1.95 -1.17 -16.76
N MET A 243 -0.80 -1.73 -16.37
CA MET A 243 -0.48 -3.14 -16.62
C MET A 243 -1.56 -4.14 -16.13
N ALA A 244 -2.40 -3.78 -15.15
CA ALA A 244 -3.47 -4.64 -14.67
C ALA A 244 -4.69 -4.71 -15.60
N ASP A 245 -4.82 -3.73 -16.51
CA ASP A 245 -5.93 -3.64 -17.47
C ASP A 245 -5.58 -4.31 -18.82
N LEU A 246 -4.32 -4.77 -18.95
CA LEU A 246 -3.79 -5.35 -20.17
C LEU A 246 -3.84 -6.87 -20.17
N LYS A 247 -4.05 -7.43 -21.38
CA LYS A 247 -3.95 -8.86 -21.63
C LYS A 247 -2.50 -9.32 -21.65
N PRO A 248 -2.22 -10.59 -21.28
CA PRO A 248 -0.86 -11.13 -21.22
C PRO A 248 -0.08 -11.08 -22.55
N GLU A 249 -0.76 -11.09 -23.69
CA GLU A 249 -0.18 -11.01 -25.04
C GLU A 249 0.30 -9.60 -25.45
N SER A 250 0.21 -8.62 -24.55
CA SER A 250 0.65 -7.24 -24.82
C SER A 250 2.17 -7.14 -24.98
N HIS A 251 2.61 -6.26 -25.88
CA HIS A 251 4.02 -6.05 -26.26
C HIS A 251 4.65 -4.83 -25.55
N VAL A 252 4.33 -4.70 -24.27
CA VAL A 252 4.82 -3.65 -23.37
C VAL A 252 5.27 -4.31 -22.06
N SER A 253 6.32 -3.80 -21.43
CA SER A 253 6.76 -4.26 -20.10
C SER A 253 6.22 -3.39 -18.98
N GLU A 254 5.91 -2.13 -19.27
CA GLU A 254 5.33 -1.16 -18.35
C GLU A 254 4.31 -0.34 -19.14
N CYS A 255 3.18 0.00 -18.53
CA CYS A 255 2.10 0.75 -19.14
C CYS A 255 1.37 1.54 -18.06
N ASP A 256 1.38 2.86 -18.23
CA ASP A 256 0.62 3.85 -17.51
C ASP A 256 0.19 4.91 -18.52
N VAL A 257 -1.10 4.91 -18.86
CA VAL A 257 -1.69 5.85 -19.82
C VAL A 257 -2.88 6.54 -19.17
N ASP A 258 -2.82 7.86 -19.07
CA ASP A 258 -3.79 8.65 -18.32
C ASP A 258 -4.51 9.68 -19.18
N PHE A 259 -5.84 9.62 -19.17
CA PHE A 259 -6.72 10.50 -19.94
C PHE A 259 -7.29 11.64 -19.08
N SER A 260 -6.97 11.70 -17.80
CA SER A 260 -7.69 12.51 -16.81
C SER A 260 -7.07 13.89 -16.59
N THR A 261 -6.42 14.43 -17.62
CA THR A 261 -5.73 15.73 -17.56
C THR A 261 -6.68 16.93 -17.58
N GLY A 262 -7.99 16.71 -17.81
CA GLY A 262 -8.98 17.79 -17.99
C GLY A 262 -8.83 18.57 -19.31
N ALA A 263 -7.94 18.12 -20.18
CA ALA A 263 -7.64 18.65 -21.51
C ALA A 263 -7.67 17.52 -22.53
N PRO A 264 -7.69 17.79 -23.86
CA PRO A 264 -7.51 16.76 -24.90
C PRO A 264 -6.04 16.31 -24.97
N VAL A 265 -5.49 15.92 -23.82
CA VAL A 265 -4.10 15.50 -23.64
C VAL A 265 -4.11 14.21 -22.84
N ILE A 266 -3.34 13.24 -23.33
CA ILE A 266 -3.08 11.97 -22.68
C ILE A 266 -1.66 12.02 -22.14
N SER A 267 -1.46 11.61 -20.89
CA SER A 267 -0.13 11.37 -20.36
C SER A 267 0.28 9.93 -20.64
N PHE A 268 1.43 9.74 -21.26
CA PHE A 268 2.03 8.43 -21.48
C PHE A 268 3.21 8.22 -20.54
N ASP A 269 3.31 7.01 -20.01
CA ASP A 269 4.51 6.43 -19.44
C ASP A 269 4.47 4.93 -19.73
N THR A 270 5.10 4.49 -20.82
CA THR A 270 4.96 3.12 -21.33
C THR A 270 6.27 2.62 -21.94
N VAL A 271 6.71 1.43 -21.54
CA VAL A 271 7.90 0.79 -22.10
C VAL A 271 7.50 -0.23 -23.17
N CYS A 272 7.75 0.16 -24.42
CA CYS A 272 7.46 -0.60 -25.63
C CYS A 272 8.59 -1.59 -25.97
N LEU A 273 8.24 -2.86 -26.17
CA LEU A 273 9.19 -3.94 -26.49
C LEU A 273 9.40 -4.18 -28.01
N GLY A 274 8.53 -3.62 -28.84
CA GLY A 274 8.43 -3.92 -30.26
C GLY A 274 7.69 -5.24 -30.54
N HIS A 275 7.07 -5.35 -31.72
CA HIS A 275 6.26 -6.49 -32.13
C HIS A 275 6.57 -6.90 -33.58
N SER A 276 6.68 -8.21 -33.84
CA SER A 276 6.65 -8.82 -35.19
C SER A 276 7.56 -8.18 -36.26
N ASN A 277 8.76 -7.77 -35.88
CA ASN A 277 9.72 -7.05 -36.77
C ASN A 277 9.17 -5.76 -37.38
N VAL A 278 8.11 -5.20 -36.80
CA VAL A 278 7.58 -3.87 -37.12
C VAL A 278 8.05 -2.90 -36.04
N ALA A 279 8.27 -1.64 -36.42
CA ALA A 279 8.60 -0.58 -35.48
C ALA A 279 7.34 -0.10 -34.71
N SER A 280 6.71 -1.02 -33.97
CA SER A 280 5.50 -0.76 -33.19
C SER A 280 5.35 -1.72 -32.02
N SER A 281 4.64 -1.29 -30.98
CA SER A 281 4.16 -2.10 -29.86
C SER A 281 2.64 -2.02 -29.76
N GLU A 282 2.00 -3.10 -29.31
CA GLU A 282 0.56 -3.16 -29.09
C GLU A 282 0.27 -3.57 -27.65
N ALA A 283 -0.58 -2.81 -26.96
CA ALA A 283 -1.15 -3.14 -25.67
C ALA A 283 -2.62 -3.48 -25.87
N TYR A 284 -3.03 -4.71 -25.53
CA TYR A 284 -4.41 -5.17 -25.68
C TYR A 284 -5.12 -5.05 -24.34
N LEU A 285 -6.30 -4.44 -24.33
CA LEU A 285 -7.08 -4.25 -23.10
C LEU A 285 -8.13 -5.34 -22.91
N GLU A 286 -8.42 -5.65 -21.65
CA GLU A 286 -9.53 -6.54 -21.27
C GLU A 286 -10.89 -5.87 -21.52
N ASP A 287 -11.02 -4.58 -21.18
CA ASP A 287 -12.24 -3.80 -21.31
C ASP A 287 -12.20 -2.83 -22.52
N GLU A 288 -13.38 -2.38 -22.96
CA GLU A 288 -13.51 -1.35 -24.00
C GLU A 288 -13.07 0.03 -23.50
N LEU A 289 -12.41 0.79 -24.38
CA LEU A 289 -12.10 2.20 -24.10
C LEU A 289 -13.40 3.03 -24.17
N PRO A 290 -13.58 3.98 -23.26
CA PRO A 290 -14.60 5.00 -23.40
C PRO A 290 -14.50 5.74 -24.74
N SER A 291 -15.64 6.13 -25.31
CA SER A 291 -15.68 6.73 -26.66
C SER A 291 -14.90 8.04 -26.80
N ASP A 292 -14.76 8.77 -25.70
CA ASP A 292 -13.97 10.00 -25.59
C ASP A 292 -12.46 9.76 -25.46
N CYS A 293 -12.04 8.52 -25.21
CA CYS A 293 -10.64 8.09 -25.14
C CYS A 293 -10.15 7.47 -26.46
N ILE A 294 -11.04 7.26 -27.44
CA ILE A 294 -10.73 6.71 -28.77
C ILE A 294 -10.22 7.85 -29.66
N GLY A 295 -9.12 7.61 -30.37
CA GLY A 295 -8.55 8.63 -31.25
C GLY A 295 -7.10 8.35 -31.63
N THR A 296 -6.45 9.40 -32.13
CA THR A 296 -5.02 9.36 -32.46
C THR A 296 -4.27 10.35 -31.59
N SER A 297 -3.16 9.93 -31.00
CA SER A 297 -2.25 10.79 -30.27
C SER A 297 -0.83 10.73 -30.82
N MET A 298 0.01 11.64 -30.35
CA MET A 298 1.43 11.69 -30.68
C MET A 298 2.23 11.98 -29.42
N ALA A 299 3.32 11.24 -29.21
CA ALA A 299 4.20 11.42 -28.06
C ALA A 299 5.68 11.31 -28.46
N LEU A 300 6.54 11.90 -27.64
CA LEU A 300 7.97 11.68 -27.70
C LEU A 300 8.34 10.39 -26.97
N ALA A 301 9.48 9.83 -27.34
CA ALA A 301 9.99 8.62 -26.75
C ALA A 301 11.52 8.64 -26.70
N ARG A 302 12.11 7.85 -25.79
CA ARG A 302 13.55 7.62 -25.71
C ARG A 302 13.87 6.15 -25.86
N GLY A 303 14.89 5.87 -26.66
CA GLY A 303 15.44 4.52 -26.76
C GLY A 303 16.08 4.10 -25.43
N MET A 304 15.90 2.85 -25.02
CA MET A 304 16.47 2.26 -23.80
C MET A 304 17.55 1.22 -24.14
N GLY A 305 18.24 1.40 -25.26
CA GLY A 305 19.33 0.53 -25.71
C GLY A 305 20.65 0.81 -24.98
N GLU A 306 21.67 -0.01 -25.24
CA GLU A 306 23.01 0.21 -24.68
C GLU A 306 23.76 1.36 -25.38
N GLY A 307 24.66 2.02 -24.63
CA GLY A 307 25.52 3.08 -25.15
C GLY A 307 24.75 4.28 -25.71
N ASN A 308 25.15 4.75 -26.90
CA ASN A 308 24.54 5.94 -27.53
C ASN A 308 23.06 5.74 -27.94
N ALA A 309 22.53 4.51 -27.89
CA ALA A 309 21.14 4.21 -28.18
C ALA A 309 20.20 4.42 -26.97
N GLY A 310 20.75 4.54 -25.75
CA GLY A 310 19.99 4.68 -24.50
C GLY A 310 19.33 6.03 -24.26
N LEU A 311 19.52 6.99 -25.18
CA LEU A 311 18.86 8.30 -25.17
C LEU A 311 18.46 8.74 -26.58
N ALA A 312 18.30 7.79 -27.51
CA ALA A 312 17.90 8.11 -28.87
C ALA A 312 16.48 8.69 -28.88
N ALA A 313 16.36 9.96 -29.26
CA ALA A 313 15.07 10.62 -29.39
C ALA A 313 14.27 9.97 -30.51
N GLN A 314 13.04 9.59 -30.18
CA GLN A 314 12.08 8.95 -31.06
C GLN A 314 10.72 9.62 -30.93
N SER A 315 9.86 9.47 -31.94
CA SER A 315 8.48 9.95 -31.91
C SER A 315 7.52 8.87 -32.36
N TYR A 316 6.37 8.84 -31.72
CA TYR A 316 5.35 7.83 -31.89
C TYR A 316 4.02 8.47 -32.26
N ILE A 317 3.31 7.82 -33.19
CA ILE A 317 1.87 7.98 -33.33
C ILE A 317 1.23 6.85 -32.52
N ILE A 318 0.22 7.21 -31.74
CA ILE A 318 -0.46 6.31 -30.83
C ILE A 318 -1.92 6.21 -31.27
N TRP A 319 -2.38 5.00 -31.56
CA TRP A 319 -3.77 4.76 -31.95
C TRP A 319 -4.52 4.07 -30.82
N LEU A 320 -5.65 4.64 -30.45
CA LEU A 320 -6.53 4.15 -29.40
C LEU A 320 -7.84 3.72 -30.06
N ARG A 321 -8.16 2.42 -30.00
CA ARG A 321 -9.29 1.88 -30.77
C ARG A 321 -9.99 0.73 -30.05
N ASN A 322 -11.31 0.70 -30.20
CA ASN A 322 -12.12 -0.50 -29.98
C ASN A 322 -12.39 -1.15 -31.34
N SER A 323 -12.05 -2.42 -31.50
CA SER A 323 -12.34 -3.21 -32.70
C SER A 323 -13.29 -4.35 -32.36
N SER A 324 -14.32 -4.55 -33.18
CA SER A 324 -15.24 -5.68 -33.04
C SER A 324 -14.60 -7.04 -33.36
N TRP A 325 -13.45 -7.03 -34.03
CA TRP A 325 -12.75 -8.24 -34.48
C TRP A 325 -11.48 -8.52 -33.67
N ASP A 326 -10.70 -7.47 -33.39
CA ASP A 326 -9.38 -7.58 -32.75
C ASP A 326 -9.41 -7.14 -31.27
N GLY A 327 -10.58 -6.75 -30.76
CA GLY A 327 -10.75 -6.20 -29.42
C GLY A 327 -10.20 -4.78 -29.26
N THR A 328 -10.03 -4.36 -28.01
CA THR A 328 -9.53 -3.04 -27.65
C THR A 328 -8.01 -3.02 -27.62
N SER A 329 -7.39 -2.03 -28.25
CA SER A 329 -5.92 -1.91 -28.27
C SER A 329 -5.42 -0.46 -28.28
N ILE A 330 -4.24 -0.29 -27.69
CA ILE A 330 -3.37 0.87 -27.87
C ILE A 330 -2.19 0.44 -28.74
N THR A 331 -2.02 1.08 -29.89
CA THR A 331 -0.90 0.82 -30.78
C THR A 331 0.09 1.97 -30.72
N PHE A 332 1.30 1.70 -30.23
CA PHE A 332 2.43 2.63 -30.22
C PHE A 332 3.25 2.41 -31.48
N ALA A 333 3.05 3.23 -32.51
CA ALA A 333 3.74 3.13 -33.78
C ALA A 333 4.87 4.16 -33.91
N HIS A 334 6.11 3.72 -34.05
CA HIS A 334 7.25 4.60 -34.27
C HIS A 334 7.15 5.31 -35.63
N ARG A 335 7.44 6.61 -35.66
CA ARG A 335 7.33 7.46 -36.86
C ARG A 335 8.50 8.39 -37.11
N GLY A 336 9.33 8.66 -36.12
CA GLY A 336 10.49 9.53 -36.30
C GLY A 336 11.60 9.22 -35.32
N GLY A 337 12.83 9.52 -35.74
CA GLY A 337 14.04 9.18 -34.99
C GLY A 337 14.64 7.83 -35.38
N TYR A 338 15.74 7.49 -34.72
CA TYR A 338 16.39 6.19 -34.87
C TYR A 338 15.67 5.18 -33.97
N TYR A 339 15.07 4.15 -34.59
CA TYR A 339 14.29 3.17 -33.83
C TYR A 339 15.18 2.31 -32.95
N VAL A 340 14.94 2.34 -31.65
CA VAL A 340 15.63 1.53 -30.64
C VAL A 340 14.60 0.68 -29.90
N LYS A 341 14.98 -0.49 -29.40
CA LYS A 341 14.14 -1.28 -28.51
C LYS A 341 14.97 -1.80 -27.32
N PRO A 342 14.42 -1.83 -26.09
CA PRO A 342 13.13 -1.25 -25.68
C PRO A 342 13.09 0.27 -25.87
N THR A 343 11.90 0.85 -25.91
CA THR A 343 11.70 2.30 -25.99
C THR A 343 10.65 2.74 -24.99
N GLU A 344 10.96 3.79 -24.24
CA GLU A 344 10.04 4.42 -23.31
C GLU A 344 9.34 5.58 -24.01
N VAL A 345 8.01 5.49 -24.12
CA VAL A 345 7.13 6.54 -24.61
C VAL A 345 6.62 7.30 -23.40
N PHE A 346 6.93 8.60 -23.31
CA PHE A 346 6.68 9.37 -22.10
C PHE A 346 6.18 10.78 -22.37
N GLY A 347 5.46 11.32 -21.39
CA GLY A 347 4.97 12.69 -21.38
C GLY A 347 3.63 12.89 -22.09
N PRO A 348 3.22 14.16 -22.28
CA PRO A 348 1.91 14.49 -22.81
C PRO A 348 1.85 14.31 -24.33
N GLY A 349 0.73 13.75 -24.80
CA GLY A 349 0.35 13.73 -26.21
C GLY A 349 -1.06 14.25 -26.41
N ILE A 350 -1.27 15.10 -27.41
CA ILE A 350 -2.61 15.62 -27.75
C ILE A 350 -3.44 14.47 -28.32
N LEU A 351 -4.69 14.32 -27.87
CA LEU A 351 -5.65 13.37 -28.44
C LEU A 351 -6.50 14.08 -29.50
N TYR A 352 -6.52 13.51 -30.71
CA TYR A 352 -7.27 13.97 -31.87
C TYR A 352 -8.38 13.01 -32.26
#